data_AF-A0A498JFB0-F1
#
_entry.id   AF-A0A498JFB0-F1
#
_cell.length_a   1.000
_cell.length_b   1.000
_cell.length_c   1.000
_cell.angle_alpha   90.00
_cell.angle_beta   90.00
_cell.angle_gamma   90.00
#
_symmetry.space_group_name_H-M   'P 1'
#
loop_
_entity.id
_entity.type
_entity.pdbx_description
1 polymer ?
#
loop_
_entity_poly.entity_id
_entity_poly.type
_entity_poly.pdbx_seq_one_letter_code
_entity_poly.pdbx_strand_id
1 'polypeptide(L)'
;MQLKPFNSFTIAFMMSGAFFILFFCSFLEFPPISTSVQPTNDPTPSLTNSAPDPFTHLIGAFRKWDAQVGCPRFKEKHNQQLFPKNSSSLQQIRGESECGEAKPEHVSVLVKGWTWIPDNLDNLYSCPCGLSCLWTKSSVLADKPDALLFETTTPPLQRRTGDPLRVYMDLEAGRKRSGVEDIFISYHAEDDVQSTYAGALFHNGRNYHVSPYKQKDTLVYWSSSRCLPQRNKLAHKLLSLLPHHSFGKCLNNVGGLDMALSFYPECASDTSVTQKWWDHLHCAMSHYKFVLAIENTMTESYVTEKLFYALDSGSVPIYFGAPNVWDFVPPHSIIDGTKFSSLEELASYVKSLASDPVAYAEYHAWRRCGVMANYVKTRALSLDTLPCRLCEAVSRKGGRNGRTK
;
A
#
# COMPACT_ATOMS: atom_id res chain seq x y z
N MET A 1 15.41 54.65 -43.21
CA MET A 1 15.89 53.85 -44.34
C MET A 1 15.35 52.43 -44.18
N GLN A 2 14.34 52.11 -44.99
CA GLN A 2 13.77 50.80 -45.38
C GLN A 2 13.72 49.63 -44.37
N LEU A 3 12.50 49.32 -43.92
CA LEU A 3 12.09 47.99 -43.45
C LEU A 3 12.10 47.01 -44.63
N LYS A 4 12.76 45.85 -44.47
CA LYS A 4 12.73 44.74 -45.44
C LYS A 4 11.34 44.08 -45.49
N PRO A 5 10.89 43.58 -46.65
CA PRO A 5 9.55 43.04 -46.81
C PRO A 5 9.44 41.63 -46.19
N PHE A 6 8.37 41.41 -45.43
CA PHE A 6 7.97 40.10 -44.94
C PHE A 6 7.48 39.23 -46.09
N ASN A 7 7.98 37.99 -46.16
CA ASN A 7 7.70 37.03 -47.21
C ASN A 7 6.29 36.42 -47.03
N SER A 8 5.30 36.95 -47.76
CA SER A 8 3.89 36.53 -47.69
C SER A 8 3.62 35.09 -48.14
N PHE A 9 4.62 34.36 -48.64
CA PHE A 9 4.47 32.97 -49.08
C PHE A 9 4.40 31.95 -47.93
N THR A 10 4.95 32.25 -46.75
CA THR A 10 5.02 31.27 -45.65
C THR A 10 3.70 31.15 -44.87
N ILE A 11 2.88 32.20 -44.87
CA ILE A 11 1.59 32.23 -44.15
C ILE A 11 0.48 31.54 -44.97
N ALA A 12 0.56 31.58 -46.30
CA ALA A 12 -0.41 30.91 -47.17
C ALA A 12 -0.33 29.36 -47.07
N PHE A 13 0.85 28.79 -46.81
CA PHE A 13 1.03 27.35 -46.73
C PHE A 13 0.59 26.75 -45.37
N MET A 14 0.56 27.55 -44.30
CA MET A 14 0.09 27.09 -42.98
C MET A 14 -1.45 27.13 -42.85
N MET A 15 -2.15 27.93 -43.67
CA MET A 15 -3.61 28.06 -43.59
C MET A 15 -4.37 27.07 -44.51
N SER A 16 -3.71 26.43 -45.48
CA SER A 16 -4.32 25.40 -46.32
C SER A 16 -4.25 23.99 -45.74
N GLY A 17 -3.39 23.73 -44.74
CA GLY A 17 -3.28 22.43 -44.07
C GLY A 17 -4.33 22.17 -42.98
N ALA A 18 -4.95 23.22 -42.44
CA ALA A 18 -5.94 23.10 -41.36
C ALA A 18 -7.37 22.79 -41.85
N PHE A 19 -7.67 23.03 -43.13
CA PHE A 19 -9.00 22.79 -43.71
C PHE A 19 -9.20 21.36 -44.26
N PHE A 20 -8.13 20.57 -44.44
CA PHE A 20 -8.23 19.19 -44.91
C PHE A 20 -8.48 18.15 -43.80
N ILE A 21 -8.31 18.52 -42.52
CA ILE A 21 -8.52 17.61 -41.37
C ILE A 21 -9.96 17.70 -40.83
N LEU A 22 -10.70 18.77 -41.15
CA LEU A 22 -12.07 18.98 -40.66
C LEU A 22 -13.18 18.43 -41.58
N PHE A 23 -12.84 17.87 -42.75
CA PHE A 23 -13.84 17.33 -43.70
C PHE A 23 -14.03 15.79 -43.63
N PHE A 24 -13.27 15.08 -42.78
CA PHE A 24 -13.35 13.61 -42.66
C PHE A 24 -13.82 13.06 -41.30
N CYS A 25 -14.24 13.92 -40.36
CA CYS A 25 -14.76 13.47 -39.04
C CYS A 25 -16.29 13.50 -38.93
N SER A 26 -17.02 13.56 -40.04
CA SER A 26 -18.48 13.71 -40.04
C SER A 26 -19.23 12.40 -40.30
N PHE A 27 -18.75 11.24 -39.85
CA PHE A 27 -19.54 10.00 -39.79
C PHE A 27 -19.00 9.04 -38.71
N LEU A 28 -19.35 9.25 -37.45
CA LEU A 28 -19.38 8.20 -36.43
C LEU A 28 -20.64 8.39 -35.58
N GLU A 29 -21.68 7.61 -35.91
CA GLU A 29 -22.85 7.42 -35.07
C GLU A 29 -22.43 6.73 -33.76
N PHE A 30 -22.76 7.32 -32.62
CA PHE A 30 -22.58 6.69 -31.32
C PHE A 30 -23.74 5.73 -31.04
N PRO A 31 -23.50 4.46 -30.66
CA PRO A 31 -24.56 3.61 -30.15
C PRO A 31 -24.94 4.05 -28.71
N PRO A 32 -26.19 3.81 -28.29
CA PRO A 32 -26.68 4.28 -27.00
C PRO A 32 -26.02 3.53 -25.84
N ILE A 33 -25.80 4.27 -24.75
CA ILE A 33 -25.27 3.80 -23.47
C ILE A 33 -26.23 2.76 -22.90
N SER A 34 -25.83 1.49 -22.93
CA SER A 34 -26.42 0.44 -22.11
C SER A 34 -25.49 0.18 -20.92
N THR A 35 -25.95 0.58 -19.74
CA THR A 35 -25.31 0.28 -18.45
C THR A 35 -25.31 -1.23 -18.20
N SER A 36 -24.14 -1.84 -18.26
CA SER A 36 -23.87 -3.12 -17.60
C SER A 36 -22.48 -3.03 -16.98
N VAL A 37 -22.44 -2.74 -15.68
CA VAL A 37 -21.24 -2.92 -14.87
C VAL A 37 -21.08 -4.44 -14.72
N GLN A 38 -20.19 -5.03 -15.52
CA GLN A 38 -19.70 -6.37 -15.24
C GLN A 38 -18.53 -6.28 -14.26
N PRO A 39 -18.48 -7.14 -13.23
CA PRO A 39 -17.30 -7.27 -12.39
C PRO A 39 -16.14 -7.77 -13.25
N THR A 40 -15.00 -7.09 -13.18
CA THR A 40 -13.76 -7.54 -13.80
C THR A 40 -13.31 -8.83 -13.10
N ASN A 41 -13.72 -9.97 -13.65
CA ASN A 41 -13.16 -11.26 -13.33
C ASN A 41 -11.80 -11.36 -14.06
N ASP A 42 -10.70 -11.14 -13.35
CA ASP A 42 -9.43 -11.68 -13.81
C ASP A 42 -9.55 -13.22 -13.72
N PRO A 43 -9.34 -13.95 -14.84
CA PRO A 43 -9.38 -15.41 -14.80
C PRO A 43 -8.23 -15.92 -13.94
N THR A 44 -8.47 -17.03 -13.23
CA THR A 44 -7.45 -17.77 -12.48
C THR A 44 -6.15 -17.84 -13.29
N PRO A 45 -4.98 -17.46 -12.75
CA PRO A 45 -3.73 -17.48 -13.50
C PRO A 45 -3.47 -18.90 -14.01
N SER A 46 -3.52 -19.06 -15.33
CA SER A 46 -3.21 -20.34 -15.99
C SER A 46 -1.70 -20.51 -16.02
N LEU A 47 -1.20 -21.54 -15.31
CA LEU A 47 0.19 -21.96 -15.41
C LEU A 47 0.35 -22.79 -16.68
N THR A 48 1.44 -22.56 -17.41
CA THR A 48 1.80 -23.39 -18.56
C THR A 48 2.18 -24.80 -18.09
N ASN A 49 1.84 -25.83 -18.86
CA ASN A 49 2.19 -27.24 -18.61
C ASN A 49 3.69 -27.53 -18.83
N SER A 50 4.58 -26.77 -18.19
CA SER A 50 6.01 -27.04 -18.14
C SER A 50 6.33 -28.10 -17.07
N ALA A 51 7.38 -28.89 -17.31
CA ALA A 51 7.90 -29.81 -16.30
C ALA A 51 8.34 -29.04 -15.04
N PRO A 52 8.14 -29.59 -13.82
CA PRO A 52 8.56 -28.93 -12.59
C PRO A 52 10.07 -28.59 -12.59
N ASP A 53 10.40 -27.35 -12.26
CA ASP A 53 11.77 -26.82 -12.14
C ASP A 53 11.95 -26.20 -10.73
N PRO A 54 12.14 -27.02 -9.68
CA PRO A 54 12.32 -26.53 -8.33
C PRO A 54 13.56 -25.62 -8.22
N PHE A 55 13.39 -24.45 -7.62
CA PHE A 55 14.46 -23.46 -7.45
C PHE A 55 14.49 -22.89 -6.04
N THR A 56 15.65 -22.39 -5.61
CA THR A 56 15.81 -21.66 -4.34
C THR A 56 16.45 -20.29 -4.55
N HIS A 57 17.37 -20.17 -5.50
CA HIS A 57 18.09 -18.93 -5.79
C HIS A 57 17.28 -17.97 -6.69
N LEU A 58 16.86 -16.82 -6.13
CA LEU A 58 15.96 -15.88 -6.82
C LEU A 58 16.59 -15.21 -8.03
N ILE A 59 17.88 -14.86 -7.98
CA ILE A 59 18.55 -14.20 -9.10
C ILE A 59 18.55 -15.11 -10.34
N GLY A 60 18.67 -16.43 -10.15
CA GLY A 60 18.54 -17.40 -11.23
C GLY A 60 17.14 -17.39 -11.85
N ALA A 61 16.10 -17.35 -11.02
CA ALA A 61 14.71 -17.26 -11.46
C ALA A 61 14.43 -15.97 -12.24
N PHE A 62 14.92 -14.82 -11.74
CA PHE A 62 14.78 -13.54 -12.42
C PHE A 62 15.47 -13.52 -13.78
N ARG A 63 16.68 -14.09 -13.90
CA ARG A 63 17.37 -14.22 -15.20
C ARG A 63 16.60 -15.08 -16.20
N LYS A 64 16.01 -16.20 -15.75
CA LYS A 64 15.15 -17.04 -16.60
C LYS A 64 13.92 -16.26 -17.08
N TRP A 65 13.28 -15.51 -16.18
CA TRP A 65 12.13 -14.68 -16.53
C TRP A 65 12.49 -13.53 -17.46
N ASP A 66 13.62 -12.85 -17.24
CA ASP A 66 14.09 -11.77 -18.11
C ASP A 66 14.33 -12.26 -19.55
N ALA A 67 14.82 -13.49 -19.71
CA ALA A 67 15.06 -14.11 -21.00
C ALA A 67 13.78 -14.58 -21.72
N GLN A 68 12.75 -15.02 -20.98
CA GLN A 68 11.54 -15.60 -21.56
C GLN A 68 10.37 -14.62 -21.69
N VAL A 69 10.22 -13.71 -20.73
CA VAL A 69 9.12 -12.76 -20.63
C VAL A 69 9.65 -11.33 -20.73
N GLY A 70 10.44 -10.91 -19.75
CA GLY A 70 11.02 -9.57 -19.69
C GLY A 70 10.00 -8.43 -19.49
N CYS A 71 10.51 -7.26 -19.13
CA CYS A 71 9.66 -6.09 -18.86
C CYS A 71 8.79 -5.63 -20.04
N PRO A 72 9.21 -5.67 -21.32
CA PRO A 72 8.33 -5.26 -22.42
C PRO A 72 7.02 -6.06 -22.48
N ARG A 73 7.09 -7.40 -22.43
CA ARG A 73 5.89 -8.25 -22.47
C ARG A 73 5.04 -8.11 -21.22
N PHE A 74 5.68 -7.99 -20.05
CA PHE A 74 4.97 -7.74 -18.80
C PHE A 74 4.20 -6.41 -18.82
N LYS A 75 4.83 -5.33 -19.30
CA LYS A 75 4.18 -4.02 -19.48
C LYS A 75 3.01 -4.10 -20.45
N GLU A 76 3.17 -4.80 -21.58
CA GLU A 76 2.11 -4.98 -22.57
C GLU A 76 0.90 -5.71 -21.98
N LYS A 77 1.15 -6.82 -21.28
CA LYS A 77 0.10 -7.61 -20.59
C LYS A 77 -0.65 -6.79 -19.54
N HIS A 78 0.06 -5.92 -18.82
CA HIS A 78 -0.49 -5.10 -17.73
C HIS A 78 -0.73 -3.63 -18.13
N ASN A 79 -0.79 -3.33 -19.43
CA ASN A 79 -0.85 -1.95 -19.94
C ASN A 79 -2.13 -1.20 -19.49
N GLN A 80 -3.25 -1.90 -19.39
CA GLN A 80 -4.51 -1.33 -18.87
C GLN A 80 -4.44 -0.96 -17.37
N GLN A 81 -3.45 -1.48 -16.64
CA GLN A 81 -3.20 -1.21 -15.23
C GLN A 81 -2.02 -0.24 -15.03
N LEU A 82 -1.36 0.22 -16.11
CA LEU A 82 -0.32 1.25 -16.05
C LEU A 82 -0.89 2.64 -15.79
N PHE A 83 -2.09 2.90 -16.27
CA PHE A 83 -2.82 4.14 -16.01
C PHE A 83 -3.67 3.94 -14.77
N PRO A 84 -3.45 4.71 -13.68
CA PRO A 84 -4.23 4.57 -12.46
C PRO A 84 -5.71 4.75 -12.82
N LYS A 85 -6.51 3.68 -12.71
CA LYS A 85 -7.96 3.87 -12.65
C LYS A 85 -8.20 4.80 -11.47
N ASN A 86 -9.05 5.81 -11.65
CA ASN A 86 -9.59 6.59 -10.54
C ASN A 86 -10.36 5.62 -9.63
N SER A 87 -9.64 4.97 -8.72
CA SER A 87 -10.20 4.11 -7.70
C SER A 87 -10.84 5.03 -6.68
N SER A 88 -12.12 4.80 -6.41
CA SER A 88 -12.83 5.42 -5.29
C SER A 88 -12.26 5.01 -3.94
N SER A 89 -11.42 3.97 -3.90
CA SER A 89 -10.79 3.43 -2.69
C SER A 89 -9.56 4.22 -2.23
N LEU A 90 -9.07 5.19 -3.02
CA LEU A 90 -7.91 6.02 -2.66
C LEU A 90 -8.16 7.52 -2.90
N GLN A 91 -7.97 8.33 -1.85
CA GLN A 91 -8.06 9.79 -1.93
C GLN A 91 -7.09 10.40 -2.94
N GLN A 92 -7.52 11.41 -3.69
CA GLN A 92 -6.60 12.14 -4.57
C GLN A 92 -5.51 12.83 -3.75
N ILE A 93 -4.27 12.66 -4.19
CA ILE A 93 -3.12 13.38 -3.62
C ILE A 93 -3.09 14.73 -4.31
N ARG A 94 -3.29 15.80 -3.55
CA ARG A 94 -3.25 17.16 -4.08
C ARG A 94 -1.80 17.55 -4.36
N GLY A 95 -1.56 18.11 -5.54
CA GLY A 95 -0.23 18.59 -5.94
C GLY A 95 0.07 19.99 -5.41
N GLU A 96 1.32 20.42 -5.55
CA GLU A 96 1.80 21.77 -5.17
C GLU A 96 1.07 22.91 -5.91
N SER A 97 0.32 22.62 -6.99
CA SER A 97 -0.48 23.61 -7.71
C SER A 97 -1.82 23.96 -7.03
N GLU A 98 -2.22 23.26 -5.97
CA GLU A 98 -3.52 23.43 -5.28
C GLU A 98 -3.39 24.10 -3.89
N CYS A 99 -2.34 24.87 -3.66
CA CYS A 99 -2.04 25.50 -2.37
C CYS A 99 -2.96 26.67 -1.97
N GLY A 100 -3.90 27.10 -2.83
CA GLY A 100 -4.68 28.33 -2.67
C GLY A 100 -5.66 28.38 -1.46
N GLU A 101 -5.83 27.27 -0.74
CA GLU A 101 -6.81 27.14 0.36
C GLU A 101 -6.18 26.97 1.77
N ALA A 102 -4.85 26.79 1.88
CA ALA A 102 -4.18 26.60 3.16
C ALA A 102 -4.04 27.93 3.92
N LYS A 103 -4.45 27.98 5.19
CA LYS A 103 -4.43 29.17 6.06
C LYS A 103 -4.05 28.75 7.49
N PRO A 104 -2.82 28.26 7.76
CA PRO A 104 -1.58 29.04 7.93
C PRO A 104 -0.33 28.36 7.32
N GLU A 105 0.83 29.05 7.35
CA GLU A 105 2.16 28.52 6.96
C GLU A 105 2.79 27.56 8.00
N HIS A 106 2.26 27.56 9.23
CA HIS A 106 2.69 26.68 10.31
C HIS A 106 1.49 26.04 11.00
N VAL A 107 1.55 24.72 11.21
CA VAL A 107 0.57 23.97 11.98
C VAL A 107 1.26 23.15 13.05
N SER A 108 0.69 23.17 14.25
CA SER A 108 1.16 22.40 15.38
C SER A 108 0.12 21.36 15.82
N VAL A 109 0.52 20.09 15.85
CA VAL A 109 -0.28 18.94 16.28
C VAL A 109 0.34 18.35 17.53
N LEU A 110 -0.42 18.37 18.63
CA LEU A 110 -0.04 17.69 19.87
C LEU A 110 -0.67 16.30 19.91
N VAL A 111 0.17 15.27 19.87
CA VAL A 111 -0.23 13.87 20.00
C VAL A 111 -0.54 13.55 21.46
N LYS A 112 -1.77 13.11 21.71
CA LYS A 112 -2.25 12.72 23.04
C LYS A 112 -2.12 11.21 23.21
N GLY A 113 -1.42 10.81 24.28
CA GLY A 113 -1.26 9.41 24.64
C GLY A 113 -0.24 8.70 23.75
N TRP A 114 -0.57 7.47 23.39
CA TRP A 114 0.28 6.62 22.57
C TRP A 114 -0.14 6.65 21.11
N THR A 115 0.82 6.51 20.20
CA THR A 115 0.56 6.47 18.76
C THR A 115 1.47 5.46 18.08
N TRP A 116 0.93 4.74 17.08
CA TRP A 116 1.71 3.92 16.16
C TRP A 116 2.43 4.75 15.09
N ILE A 117 2.07 6.02 14.91
CA ILE A 117 2.73 6.92 13.95
C ILE A 117 4.11 7.26 14.49
N PRO A 118 5.17 6.80 13.83
CA PRO A 118 6.53 7.11 14.23
C PRO A 118 6.89 8.54 13.83
N ASP A 119 7.69 9.16 14.68
CA ASP A 119 8.18 10.50 14.47
C ASP A 119 9.53 10.45 13.74
N ASN A 120 9.51 10.52 12.41
CA ASN A 120 10.69 10.32 11.57
C ASN A 120 11.62 11.53 11.48
N LEU A 121 11.11 12.72 11.75
CA LEU A 121 11.83 13.98 11.57
C LEU A 121 11.96 14.76 12.89
N ASP A 122 11.96 14.04 14.02
CA ASP A 122 12.08 14.60 15.37
C ASP A 122 11.19 15.84 15.56
N ASN A 123 9.91 15.66 15.27
CA ASN A 123 8.80 16.59 15.42
C ASN A 123 8.59 17.63 14.31
N LEU A 124 9.55 17.95 13.43
CA LEU A 124 9.37 19.05 12.47
C LEU A 124 9.41 18.58 11.00
N TYR A 125 8.27 18.72 10.31
CA TYR A 125 8.09 18.27 8.93
C TYR A 125 8.00 19.48 8.00
N SER A 126 8.78 19.43 6.92
CA SER A 126 8.64 20.35 5.77
C SER A 126 7.66 19.72 4.77
N CYS A 127 6.45 20.26 4.70
CA CYS A 127 5.37 19.73 3.90
C CYS A 127 5.20 20.51 2.59
N PRO A 128 4.45 19.97 1.62
CA PRO A 128 4.11 20.69 0.39
C PRO A 128 3.47 22.06 0.69
N CYS A 129 3.49 22.95 -0.29
CA CYS A 129 2.98 24.32 -0.17
C CYS A 129 3.72 25.21 0.85
N GLY A 130 4.95 24.85 1.25
CA GLY A 130 5.70 25.61 2.25
C GLY A 130 5.15 25.48 3.67
N LEU A 131 4.21 24.54 3.91
CA LEU A 131 3.64 24.30 5.22
C LEU A 131 4.68 23.64 6.12
N SER A 132 4.96 24.27 7.26
CA SER A 132 5.70 23.63 8.34
C SER A 132 4.72 22.94 9.29
N CYS A 133 5.00 21.69 9.64
CA CYS A 133 4.16 20.87 10.49
C CYS A 133 4.95 20.41 11.71
N LEU A 134 4.62 20.93 12.89
CA LEU A 134 5.15 20.47 14.17
C LEU A 134 4.26 19.33 14.68
N TRP A 135 4.76 18.11 14.66
CA TRP A 135 4.11 16.90 15.15
C TRP A 135 4.80 16.44 16.43
N THR A 136 4.19 16.60 17.61
CA THR A 136 4.92 16.33 18.85
C THR A 136 4.08 15.70 19.95
N LYS A 137 4.73 14.96 20.85
CA LYS A 137 4.17 14.54 22.15
C LYS A 137 4.47 15.54 23.27
N SER A 138 5.36 16.50 23.04
CA SER A 138 5.78 17.47 24.06
C SER A 138 4.82 18.65 24.11
N SER A 139 4.11 18.80 25.22
CA SER A 139 3.27 19.97 25.47
C SER A 139 4.08 21.26 25.59
N VAL A 140 5.39 21.18 25.87
CA VAL A 140 6.27 22.36 25.93
C VAL A 140 6.58 22.88 24.52
N LEU A 141 6.76 21.98 23.56
CA LEU A 141 6.96 22.36 22.16
C LEU A 141 5.66 22.86 21.50
N ALA A 142 4.52 22.39 21.99
CA ALA A 142 3.19 22.78 21.49
C ALA A 142 2.29 23.28 22.65
N ASP A 143 2.64 24.43 23.25
CA ASP A 143 1.92 25.03 24.39
C ASP A 143 0.47 25.46 24.03
N LYS A 144 0.19 25.72 22.73
CA LYS A 144 -1.16 26.04 22.24
C LYS A 144 -1.39 25.47 20.84
N PRO A 145 -1.53 24.15 20.71
CA PRO A 145 -1.53 23.48 19.42
C PRO A 145 -2.75 23.87 18.58
N ASP A 146 -2.64 23.71 17.27
CA ASP A 146 -3.77 23.85 16.35
C ASP A 146 -4.70 22.64 16.38
N ALA A 147 -4.16 21.48 16.71
CA ALA A 147 -4.91 20.23 16.81
C ALA A 147 -4.37 19.32 17.93
N LEU A 148 -5.29 18.58 18.55
CA LEU A 148 -4.99 17.44 19.41
C LEU A 148 -5.30 16.16 18.65
N LEU A 149 -4.30 15.30 18.51
CA LEU A 149 -4.49 13.97 17.93
C LEU A 149 -4.73 12.94 19.02
N PHE A 150 -5.84 12.21 18.89
CA PHE A 150 -6.17 11.05 19.70
C PHE A 150 -6.19 9.81 18.82
N GLU A 151 -5.30 8.86 19.10
CA GLU A 151 -5.30 7.56 18.47
C GLU A 151 -6.01 6.55 19.38
N THR A 152 -6.99 5.81 18.85
CA THR A 152 -7.78 4.78 19.57
C THR A 152 -8.56 5.23 20.81
N THR A 153 -8.44 6.51 21.19
CA THR A 153 -9.14 7.13 22.32
C THR A 153 -10.08 8.21 21.78
N THR A 154 -11.33 8.20 22.23
CA THR A 154 -12.32 9.21 21.80
C THR A 154 -11.90 10.61 22.26
N PRO A 155 -11.94 11.63 21.38
CA PRO A 155 -11.68 13.00 21.78
C PRO A 155 -12.69 13.55 22.81
N PRO A 156 -12.37 14.66 23.50
CA PRO A 156 -13.32 15.34 24.38
C PRO A 156 -14.62 15.73 23.65
N LEU A 157 -15.76 15.57 24.33
CA LEU A 157 -17.10 15.78 23.73
C LEU A 157 -17.35 17.25 23.31
N GLN A 158 -16.81 18.20 24.06
CA GLN A 158 -17.01 19.63 23.83
C GLN A 158 -15.71 20.29 23.35
N ARG A 159 -15.84 21.21 22.39
CA ARG A 159 -14.77 22.11 21.93
C ARG A 159 -15.29 23.54 21.99
N ARG A 160 -14.53 24.46 22.61
CA ARG A 160 -14.84 25.89 22.64
C ARG A 160 -14.10 26.61 21.52
N THR A 161 -14.55 27.82 21.18
CA THR A 161 -13.82 28.70 20.26
C THR A 161 -12.42 28.98 20.81
N GLY A 162 -11.40 28.76 19.99
CA GLY A 162 -10.00 28.91 20.37
C GLY A 162 -9.35 27.65 20.92
N ASP A 163 -10.12 26.59 21.20
CA ASP A 163 -9.57 25.27 21.52
C ASP A 163 -9.04 24.57 20.26
N PRO A 164 -7.98 23.75 20.38
CA PRO A 164 -7.44 22.99 19.25
C PRO A 164 -8.50 22.07 18.61
N LEU A 165 -8.36 21.82 17.31
CA LEU A 165 -9.19 20.83 16.61
C LEU A 165 -8.99 19.44 17.19
N ARG A 166 -10.08 18.68 17.31
CA ARG A 166 -10.05 17.28 17.74
C ARG A 166 -9.81 16.40 16.52
N VAL A 167 -8.66 15.77 16.47
CA VAL A 167 -8.34 14.77 15.45
C VAL A 167 -8.50 13.40 16.09
N TYR A 168 -9.39 12.58 15.54
CA TYR A 168 -9.55 11.19 15.95
C TYR A 168 -9.01 10.28 14.86
N MET A 169 -8.14 9.35 15.24
CA MET A 169 -7.60 8.34 14.34
C MET A 169 -7.97 6.95 14.83
N ASP A 170 -8.50 6.16 13.91
CA ASP A 170 -8.76 4.75 14.12
C ASP A 170 -8.67 3.98 12.82
N LEU A 171 -7.75 3.02 12.76
CA LEU A 171 -7.51 2.23 11.55
C LEU A 171 -8.09 0.82 11.64
N GLU A 172 -8.77 0.43 12.72
CA GLU A 172 -9.34 -0.92 12.84
C GLU A 172 -10.60 -1.11 11.98
N ALA A 173 -10.77 -2.31 11.42
CA ALA A 173 -11.83 -2.65 10.45
C ALA A 173 -13.26 -2.28 10.86
N GLY A 174 -13.60 -2.38 12.14
CA GLY A 174 -14.98 -2.22 12.63
C GLY A 174 -15.35 -0.81 13.10
N ARG A 175 -14.45 0.17 12.96
CA ARG A 175 -14.58 1.47 13.63
C ARG A 175 -15.21 2.52 12.72
N LYS A 176 -15.89 3.47 13.36
CA LYS A 176 -16.63 4.57 12.72
C LYS A 176 -16.26 5.87 13.42
N ARG A 177 -16.53 6.98 12.73
CA ARG A 177 -16.57 8.33 13.31
C ARG A 177 -17.27 8.33 14.67
N SER A 178 -16.69 9.01 15.65
CA SER A 178 -17.31 9.14 16.97
C SER A 178 -18.41 10.21 16.99
N GLY A 179 -18.45 11.05 15.95
CA GLY A 179 -19.42 12.12 15.79
C GLY A 179 -19.07 13.39 16.55
N VAL A 180 -17.98 13.38 17.33
CA VAL A 180 -17.49 14.54 18.06
C VAL A 180 -16.16 15.08 17.52
N GLU A 181 -15.40 14.32 16.73
CA GLU A 181 -14.15 14.82 16.15
C GLU A 181 -14.35 15.91 15.08
N ASP A 182 -13.38 16.81 14.95
CA ASP A 182 -13.34 17.82 13.88
C ASP A 182 -12.68 17.27 12.60
N ILE A 183 -11.76 16.31 12.75
CA ILE A 183 -11.09 15.57 11.67
C ILE A 183 -11.06 14.09 12.08
N PHE A 184 -11.50 13.21 11.18
CA PHE A 184 -11.38 11.77 11.33
C PHE A 184 -10.37 11.19 10.34
N ILE A 185 -9.45 10.38 10.86
CA ILE A 185 -8.44 9.65 10.10
C ILE A 185 -8.79 8.16 10.15
N SER A 186 -8.97 7.56 8.97
CA SER A 186 -9.20 6.11 8.83
C SER A 186 -8.52 5.57 7.56
N TYR A 187 -8.68 4.28 7.25
CA TYR A 187 -8.20 3.70 5.99
C TYR A 187 -9.16 3.93 4.80
N HIS A 188 -10.35 4.46 5.03
CA HIS A 188 -11.36 4.77 4.02
C HIS A 188 -11.04 6.05 3.26
N ALA A 189 -11.40 6.10 1.97
CA ALA A 189 -11.12 7.26 1.12
C ALA A 189 -12.12 8.40 1.34
N GLU A 190 -13.33 8.09 1.81
CA GLU A 190 -14.40 9.03 2.12
C GLU A 190 -14.20 9.81 3.42
N ASP A 191 -13.25 9.40 4.26
CA ASP A 191 -12.96 10.09 5.52
C ASP A 191 -12.11 11.35 5.35
N ASP A 192 -11.92 12.16 6.40
CA ASP A 192 -11.32 13.49 6.23
C ASP A 192 -9.86 13.40 5.78
N VAL A 193 -9.14 12.38 6.26
CA VAL A 193 -7.78 12.05 5.84
C VAL A 193 -7.63 10.52 5.82
N GLN A 194 -7.28 9.97 4.67
CA GLN A 194 -7.04 8.52 4.55
C GLN A 194 -5.64 8.15 5.04
N SER A 195 -5.48 7.00 5.69
CA SER A 195 -4.17 6.43 6.00
C SER A 195 -4.14 4.94 5.66
N THR A 196 -3.31 4.57 4.69
CA THR A 196 -3.06 3.18 4.34
C THR A 196 -1.96 2.58 5.23
N TYR A 197 -1.89 1.25 5.27
CA TYR A 197 -0.81 0.53 5.94
C TYR A 197 0.45 0.32 5.06
N ALA A 198 0.47 0.87 3.85
CA ALA A 198 1.58 0.73 2.90
C ALA A 198 2.75 1.70 3.22
N GLY A 199 3.13 1.80 4.50
CA GLY A 199 4.21 2.67 4.95
C GLY A 199 5.59 2.05 4.74
N ALA A 200 6.57 2.87 4.39
CA ALA A 200 7.99 2.56 4.36
C ALA A 200 8.62 2.61 5.78
N LEU A 201 7.87 3.07 6.79
CA LEU A 201 8.33 3.18 8.17
C LEU A 201 8.82 1.90 8.83
N PHE A 202 8.44 0.76 8.27
CA PHE A 202 8.97 -0.53 8.69
C PHE A 202 10.41 -0.78 8.23
N HIS A 203 10.95 0.05 7.33
CA HIS A 203 12.34 0.04 6.89
C HIS A 203 13.26 0.88 7.80
N ASN A 204 12.75 1.91 8.47
CA ASN A 204 13.59 2.87 9.23
C ASN A 204 14.00 2.36 10.62
N GLY A 205 13.37 1.30 11.14
CA GLY A 205 13.62 0.77 12.48
C GLY A 205 13.82 -0.75 12.57
N ARG A 206 14.06 -1.45 11.44
CA ARG A 206 14.17 -2.91 11.39
C ARG A 206 15.32 -3.37 10.50
N ASN A 207 15.81 -4.60 10.71
CA ASN A 207 16.78 -5.20 9.79
C ASN A 207 16.08 -5.51 8.45
N TYR A 208 16.45 -4.77 7.41
CA TYR A 208 15.90 -4.91 6.06
C TYR A 208 16.76 -5.82 5.17
N HIS A 209 17.27 -6.90 5.74
CA HIS A 209 17.86 -7.97 4.95
C HIS A 209 16.77 -8.70 4.14
N VAL A 210 17.00 -8.86 2.84
CA VAL A 210 16.16 -9.65 1.94
C VAL A 210 17.00 -10.79 1.38
N SER A 211 16.67 -12.02 1.76
CA SER A 211 17.43 -13.20 1.36
C SER A 211 17.35 -13.44 -0.16
N PRO A 212 18.48 -13.67 -0.86
CA PRO A 212 18.49 -14.09 -2.25
C PRO A 212 18.13 -15.59 -2.43
N TYR A 213 18.04 -16.34 -1.33
CA TYR A 213 17.71 -17.76 -1.31
C TYR A 213 16.40 -18.01 -0.56
N LYS A 214 15.52 -18.80 -1.18
CA LYS A 214 14.29 -19.27 -0.58
C LYS A 214 14.45 -20.69 -0.03
N GLN A 215 13.71 -21.00 1.02
CA GLN A 215 13.59 -22.33 1.59
C GLN A 215 13.16 -23.34 0.53
N LYS A 216 13.79 -24.51 0.54
CA LYS A 216 13.55 -25.59 -0.43
C LYS A 216 12.26 -26.34 -0.11
N ASP A 217 12.15 -26.81 1.13
CA ASP A 217 11.12 -27.77 1.53
C ASP A 217 9.94 -27.11 2.26
N THR A 218 10.14 -25.91 2.83
CA THR A 218 9.09 -25.13 3.50
C THR A 218 8.70 -23.93 2.64
N LEU A 219 7.48 -23.94 2.11
CA LEU A 219 7.04 -22.95 1.12
C LEU A 219 6.47 -21.68 1.75
N VAL A 220 5.71 -21.84 2.83
CA VAL A 220 4.85 -20.76 3.37
C VAL A 220 5.31 -20.34 4.76
N TYR A 221 5.42 -19.02 4.93
CA TYR A 221 5.50 -18.37 6.24
C TYR A 221 4.11 -17.92 6.69
N TRP A 222 3.75 -18.17 7.95
CA TRP A 222 2.65 -17.49 8.61
C TRP A 222 3.06 -17.04 10.02
N SER A 223 2.53 -15.92 10.49
CA SER A 223 2.71 -15.48 11.86
C SER A 223 1.48 -14.73 12.36
N SER A 224 1.00 -15.12 13.53
CA SER A 224 -0.06 -14.37 14.18
C SER A 224 -0.11 -14.60 15.69
N SER A 225 -0.44 -13.53 16.43
CA SER A 225 -0.60 -13.57 17.89
C SER A 225 -1.99 -13.21 18.38
N ARG A 226 -2.89 -12.74 17.50
CA ARG A 226 -4.31 -12.47 17.82
C ARG A 226 -5.17 -13.61 17.29
N CYS A 227 -5.45 -14.65 18.07
CA CYS A 227 -6.08 -15.87 17.56
C CYS A 227 -7.60 -15.74 17.38
N LEU A 228 -8.04 -15.37 16.17
CA LEU A 228 -9.45 -15.22 15.82
C LEU A 228 -9.98 -16.54 15.22
N PRO A 229 -11.14 -17.06 15.66
CA PRO A 229 -11.63 -18.38 15.24
C PRO A 229 -11.74 -18.56 13.72
N GLN A 230 -12.38 -17.61 13.01
CA GLN A 230 -12.56 -17.70 11.56
C GLN A 230 -11.22 -17.66 10.81
N ARG A 231 -10.36 -16.70 11.16
CA ARG A 231 -9.04 -16.52 10.55
C ARG A 231 -8.14 -17.74 10.77
N ASN A 232 -8.12 -18.28 11.99
CA ASN A 232 -7.33 -19.44 12.33
C ASN A 232 -7.87 -20.71 11.67
N LYS A 233 -9.19 -20.85 11.52
CA LYS A 233 -9.80 -21.97 10.77
C LYS A 233 -9.39 -21.95 9.30
N LEU A 234 -9.40 -20.77 8.67
CA LEU A 234 -8.94 -20.61 7.29
C LEU A 234 -7.44 -20.93 7.17
N ALA A 235 -6.61 -20.34 8.03
CA ALA A 235 -5.17 -20.60 8.06
C ALA A 235 -4.87 -22.08 8.24
N HIS A 236 -5.50 -22.74 9.23
CA HIS A 236 -5.28 -24.16 9.50
C HIS A 236 -5.61 -25.04 8.29
N LYS A 237 -6.76 -24.82 7.64
CA LYS A 237 -7.17 -25.60 6.46
C LYS A 237 -6.22 -25.45 5.28
N LEU A 238 -5.74 -24.24 5.01
CA LEU A 238 -4.81 -24.01 3.90
C LEU A 238 -3.41 -24.53 4.23
N LEU A 239 -2.92 -24.23 5.43
CA LEU A 239 -1.59 -24.64 5.89
C LEU A 239 -1.47 -26.16 6.03
N SER A 240 -2.54 -26.89 6.35
CA SER A 240 -2.50 -28.36 6.35
C SER A 240 -2.26 -28.96 4.95
N LEU A 241 -2.45 -28.18 3.88
CA LEU A 241 -2.23 -28.59 2.50
C LEU A 241 -0.85 -28.16 1.97
N LEU A 242 -0.09 -27.35 2.71
CA LEU A 242 1.15 -26.70 2.28
C LEU A 242 2.30 -26.92 3.27
N PRO A 243 3.54 -27.18 2.82
CA PRO A 243 4.70 -27.13 3.70
C PRO A 243 4.88 -25.72 4.27
N HIS A 244 4.85 -25.58 5.59
CA HIS A 244 4.81 -24.26 6.23
C HIS A 244 5.50 -24.20 7.59
N HIS A 245 5.96 -22.99 7.92
CA HIS A 245 6.27 -22.59 9.28
C HIS A 245 5.27 -21.55 9.75
N SER A 246 4.76 -21.76 10.96
CA SER A 246 3.81 -20.91 11.64
C SER A 246 4.44 -20.41 12.93
N PHE A 247 4.69 -19.10 12.96
CA PHE A 247 5.26 -18.33 14.06
C PHE A 247 4.15 -17.60 14.84
N GLY A 248 4.53 -16.93 15.92
CA GLY A 248 3.57 -16.25 16.79
C GLY A 248 2.79 -17.24 17.66
N LYS A 249 1.73 -16.76 18.35
CA LYS A 249 0.97 -17.57 19.31
C LYS A 249 0.01 -18.57 18.64
N CYS A 250 -0.47 -18.26 17.43
CA CYS A 250 -1.53 -19.01 16.78
C CYS A 250 -0.98 -20.11 15.87
N LEU A 251 -1.46 -21.35 16.04
CA LEU A 251 -0.99 -22.55 15.30
C LEU A 251 0.54 -22.65 15.23
N ASN A 252 1.26 -22.26 16.28
CA ASN A 252 2.72 -22.30 16.26
C ASN A 252 3.20 -23.74 16.02
N ASN A 253 4.10 -23.92 15.07
CA ASN A 253 4.70 -25.23 14.77
C ASN A 253 6.23 -25.22 14.75
N VAL A 254 6.85 -24.09 15.12
CA VAL A 254 8.31 -23.90 15.09
C VAL A 254 8.96 -24.05 16.46
N GLY A 255 8.18 -24.31 17.50
CA GLY A 255 8.69 -24.60 18.85
C GLY A 255 8.84 -23.36 19.76
N GLY A 256 8.22 -22.23 19.42
CA GLY A 256 8.28 -21.03 20.26
C GLY A 256 7.98 -19.71 19.53
N LEU A 257 7.82 -18.63 20.29
CA LEU A 257 7.52 -17.30 19.75
C LEU A 257 8.74 -16.62 19.12
N ASP A 258 9.94 -16.88 19.66
CA ASP A 258 11.18 -16.21 19.27
C ASP A 258 12.08 -17.08 18.37
N MET A 259 11.52 -18.16 17.81
CA MET A 259 12.26 -19.14 17.00
C MET A 259 12.73 -18.61 15.64
N ALA A 260 12.20 -17.48 15.18
CA ALA A 260 12.62 -16.89 13.91
C ALA A 260 14.10 -16.48 13.90
N LEU A 261 14.65 -15.97 15.02
CA LEU A 261 16.09 -15.67 15.13
C LEU A 261 16.94 -16.92 15.29
N SER A 262 16.41 -17.99 15.90
CA SER A 262 17.10 -19.28 15.93
C SER A 262 17.24 -19.88 14.53
N PHE A 263 16.25 -19.66 13.66
CA PHE A 263 16.27 -20.16 12.29
C PHE A 263 17.11 -19.27 11.37
N TYR A 264 17.10 -17.96 11.61
CA TYR A 264 17.77 -16.95 10.79
C TYR A 264 18.56 -15.96 11.68
N PRO A 265 19.70 -16.36 12.24
CA PRO A 265 20.51 -15.49 13.11
C PRO A 265 20.97 -14.20 12.41
N GLU A 266 21.15 -14.22 11.09
CA GLU A 266 21.49 -13.07 10.25
C GLU A 266 20.43 -11.96 10.28
N CYS A 267 19.20 -12.28 10.69
CA CYS A 267 18.12 -11.33 10.80
C CYS A 267 18.18 -10.47 12.08
N ALA A 268 19.12 -10.73 12.99
CA ALA A 268 19.33 -9.88 14.16
C ALA A 268 19.82 -8.49 13.73
N SER A 269 19.20 -7.42 14.22
CA SER A 269 19.58 -6.02 13.90
C SER A 269 20.81 -5.52 14.68
N ASP A 270 20.99 -5.98 15.93
CA ASP A 270 22.07 -5.61 16.84
C ASP A 270 22.13 -6.65 17.98
N THR A 271 23.27 -7.30 18.18
CA THR A 271 23.47 -8.33 19.22
C THR A 271 23.55 -7.74 20.64
N SER A 272 23.67 -6.43 20.78
CA SER A 272 23.81 -5.73 22.07
C SER A 272 22.49 -5.32 22.72
N VAL A 273 21.37 -5.43 22.01
CA VAL A 273 20.02 -5.07 22.49
C VAL A 273 19.13 -6.30 22.48
N THR A 274 18.23 -6.41 23.46
CA THR A 274 17.19 -7.45 23.48
C THR A 274 16.31 -7.32 22.24
N GLN A 275 16.54 -8.19 21.27
CA GLN A 275 15.79 -8.29 20.02
C GLN A 275 14.32 -8.58 20.32
N LYS A 276 13.40 -7.83 19.72
CA LYS A 276 11.96 -8.11 19.78
C LYS A 276 11.54 -8.89 18.54
N TRP A 277 10.48 -9.69 18.66
CA TRP A 277 10.03 -10.58 17.58
C TRP A 277 9.71 -9.85 16.26
N TRP A 278 9.31 -8.57 16.33
CA TRP A 278 8.99 -7.79 15.14
C TRP A 278 10.20 -7.15 14.45
N ASP A 279 11.36 -7.08 15.11
CA ASP A 279 12.56 -6.41 14.58
C ASP A 279 13.17 -7.16 13.39
N HIS A 280 12.93 -8.47 13.33
CA HIS A 280 13.46 -9.39 12.31
C HIS A 280 12.36 -10.01 11.43
N LEU A 281 11.10 -9.63 11.61
CA LEU A 281 9.94 -10.23 10.95
C LEU A 281 10.09 -10.23 9.42
N HIS A 282 10.45 -9.09 8.84
CA HIS A 282 10.66 -8.94 7.39
C HIS A 282 11.78 -9.83 6.87
N CYS A 283 12.92 -9.85 7.56
CA CYS A 283 14.04 -10.69 7.19
C CYS A 283 13.65 -12.17 7.24
N ALA A 284 13.01 -12.65 8.31
CA ALA A 284 12.54 -14.03 8.41
C ALA A 284 11.56 -14.39 7.28
N MET A 285 10.61 -13.51 6.97
CA MET A 285 9.66 -13.69 5.84
C MET A 285 10.39 -13.82 4.50
N SER A 286 11.54 -13.15 4.33
CA SER A 286 12.31 -13.14 3.08
C SER A 286 12.91 -14.49 2.70
N HIS A 287 13.04 -15.42 3.65
CA HIS A 287 13.51 -16.78 3.37
C HIS A 287 12.43 -17.69 2.79
N TYR A 288 11.16 -17.27 2.77
CA TYR A 288 10.06 -18.10 2.25
C TYR A 288 9.64 -17.63 0.86
N LYS A 289 9.14 -18.55 0.03
CA LYS A 289 8.58 -18.16 -1.27
C LYS A 289 7.29 -17.37 -1.10
N PHE A 290 6.47 -17.83 -0.15
CA PHE A 290 5.14 -17.28 0.10
C PHE A 290 4.96 -16.87 1.55
N VAL A 291 4.16 -15.83 1.75
CA VAL A 291 3.65 -15.43 3.07
C VAL A 291 2.14 -15.51 3.03
N LEU A 292 1.55 -16.18 4.02
CA LEU A 292 0.10 -16.18 4.20
C LEU A 292 -0.34 -14.88 4.89
N ALA A 293 -0.98 -13.98 4.15
CA ALA A 293 -1.45 -12.68 4.62
C ALA A 293 -2.98 -12.69 4.75
N ILE A 294 -3.48 -13.13 5.90
CA ILE A 294 -4.93 -13.15 6.20
C ILE A 294 -5.26 -12.00 7.14
N GLU A 295 -6.24 -11.18 6.75
CA GLU A 295 -6.74 -10.10 7.60
C GLU A 295 -7.54 -10.60 8.80
N ASN A 296 -7.60 -9.77 9.84
CA ASN A 296 -8.45 -10.07 11.00
C ASN A 296 -9.94 -10.03 10.63
N THR A 297 -10.30 -9.23 9.62
CA THR A 297 -11.65 -9.07 9.10
C THR A 297 -11.54 -8.79 7.61
N MET A 298 -12.35 -9.47 6.81
CA MET A 298 -12.41 -9.27 5.36
C MET A 298 -13.46 -8.19 5.06
N THR A 299 -13.02 -6.93 4.95
CA THR A 299 -13.89 -5.80 4.65
C THR A 299 -13.25 -4.92 3.58
N GLU A 300 -14.08 -4.18 2.85
CA GLU A 300 -13.64 -3.26 1.79
C GLU A 300 -12.56 -2.30 2.29
N SER A 301 -11.53 -2.08 1.47
CA SER A 301 -10.40 -1.16 1.70
C SER A 301 -9.52 -1.47 2.92
N TYR A 302 -9.83 -2.48 3.73
CA TYR A 302 -9.02 -2.88 4.89
C TYR A 302 -7.86 -3.77 4.47
N VAL A 303 -6.81 -3.13 3.93
CA VAL A 303 -5.55 -3.76 3.54
C VAL A 303 -4.46 -3.30 4.50
N THR A 304 -3.94 -4.24 5.31
CA THR A 304 -3.05 -3.90 6.43
C THR A 304 -1.59 -4.23 6.17
N GLU A 305 -0.76 -4.03 7.19
CA GLU A 305 0.68 -4.28 7.16
C GLU A 305 1.01 -5.73 6.75
N LYS A 306 0.12 -6.71 7.00
CA LYS A 306 0.36 -8.13 6.70
C LYS A 306 0.67 -8.35 5.22
N LEU A 307 -0.10 -7.70 4.34
CA LEU A 307 0.12 -7.79 2.90
C LEU A 307 1.41 -7.07 2.52
N PHE A 308 1.57 -5.82 2.98
CA PHE A 308 2.70 -4.99 2.58
C PHE A 308 4.03 -5.54 3.10
N TYR A 309 4.09 -6.11 4.30
CA TYR A 309 5.28 -6.82 4.81
C TYR A 309 5.69 -8.00 3.93
N ALA A 310 4.72 -8.76 3.43
CA ALA A 310 4.98 -9.86 2.52
C ALA A 310 5.59 -9.36 1.21
N LEU A 311 5.06 -8.26 0.64
CA LEU A 311 5.68 -7.60 -0.51
C LEU A 311 7.08 -7.08 -0.15
N ASP A 312 7.24 -6.34 0.93
CA ASP A 312 8.50 -5.70 1.28
C ASP A 312 9.62 -6.69 1.63
N SER A 313 9.28 -7.88 2.13
CA SER A 313 10.23 -8.97 2.39
C SER A 313 10.68 -9.75 1.14
N GLY A 314 10.18 -9.39 -0.05
CA GLY A 314 10.52 -10.10 -1.28
C GLY A 314 9.89 -11.50 -1.37
N SER A 315 8.76 -11.71 -0.71
CA SER A 315 7.95 -12.93 -0.79
C SER A 315 6.63 -12.64 -1.52
N VAL A 316 5.97 -13.68 -2.04
CA VAL A 316 4.68 -13.53 -2.72
C VAL A 316 3.55 -13.69 -1.69
N PRO A 317 2.69 -12.68 -1.48
CA PRO A 317 1.59 -12.80 -0.51
C PRO A 317 0.50 -13.73 -1.05
N ILE A 318 0.04 -14.67 -0.21
CA ILE A 318 -1.23 -15.38 -0.37
C ILE A 318 -2.25 -14.62 0.48
N TYR A 319 -3.10 -13.83 -0.16
CA TYR A 319 -3.92 -12.83 0.52
C TYR A 319 -5.38 -13.26 0.70
N PHE A 320 -5.93 -12.95 1.88
CA PHE A 320 -7.35 -13.05 2.19
C PHE A 320 -7.76 -11.83 3.01
N GLY A 321 -8.52 -10.91 2.43
CA GLY A 321 -8.89 -9.66 3.08
C GLY A 321 -9.87 -8.84 2.25
N ALA A 322 -9.49 -7.61 1.92
CA ALA A 322 -10.35 -6.68 1.20
C ALA A 322 -10.70 -7.17 -0.22
N PRO A 323 -11.98 -7.16 -0.62
CA PRO A 323 -12.41 -7.57 -1.96
C PRO A 323 -11.87 -6.67 -3.09
N ASN A 324 -11.56 -5.41 -2.78
CA ASN A 324 -10.99 -4.41 -3.69
C ASN A 324 -9.45 -4.28 -3.51
N VAL A 325 -8.75 -5.30 -3.01
CA VAL A 325 -7.28 -5.25 -2.75
C VAL A 325 -6.46 -4.78 -3.95
N TRP A 326 -6.89 -5.07 -5.17
CA TRP A 326 -6.21 -4.66 -6.41
C TRP A 326 -6.16 -3.15 -6.63
N ASP A 327 -6.96 -2.37 -5.89
CA ASP A 327 -6.84 -0.91 -5.86
C ASP A 327 -5.61 -0.44 -5.07
N PHE A 328 -5.01 -1.32 -4.25
CA PHE A 328 -3.97 -0.98 -3.28
C PHE A 328 -2.60 -1.60 -3.58
N VAL A 329 -2.51 -2.53 -4.53
CA VAL A 329 -1.29 -3.32 -4.78
C VAL A 329 -0.85 -3.21 -6.24
N PRO A 330 0.43 -3.46 -6.55
CA PRO A 330 0.87 -3.54 -7.93
C PRO A 330 0.15 -4.69 -8.66
N PRO A 331 -0.02 -4.60 -9.98
CA PRO A 331 -0.54 -5.70 -10.78
C PRO A 331 0.27 -6.97 -10.62
N HIS A 332 -0.42 -8.11 -10.58
CA HIS A 332 0.20 -9.43 -10.51
C HIS A 332 1.23 -9.57 -9.36
N SER A 333 0.99 -8.90 -8.23
CA SER A 333 1.91 -8.91 -7.08
C SER A 333 1.51 -9.86 -5.95
N ILE A 334 0.27 -10.34 -5.96
CA ILE A 334 -0.31 -11.18 -4.91
C ILE A 334 -1.07 -12.37 -5.50
N ILE A 335 -1.18 -13.43 -4.71
CA ILE A 335 -2.13 -14.52 -4.94
C ILE A 335 -3.39 -14.18 -4.14
N ASP A 336 -4.44 -13.73 -4.81
CA ASP A 336 -5.74 -13.51 -4.19
C ASP A 336 -6.42 -14.86 -3.94
N GLY A 337 -6.34 -15.34 -2.70
CA GLY A 337 -6.86 -16.65 -2.30
C GLY A 337 -8.38 -16.77 -2.41
N THR A 338 -9.09 -15.64 -2.54
CA THR A 338 -10.56 -15.63 -2.69
C THR A 338 -11.03 -15.96 -4.11
N LYS A 339 -10.11 -15.98 -5.09
CA LYS A 339 -10.41 -16.25 -6.50
C LYS A 339 -10.37 -17.74 -6.89
N PHE A 340 -9.97 -18.61 -5.97
CA PHE A 340 -9.91 -20.05 -6.20
C PHE A 340 -11.22 -20.72 -5.77
N SER A 341 -11.63 -21.77 -6.50
CA SER A 341 -12.86 -22.51 -6.20
C SER A 341 -12.76 -23.31 -4.89
N SER A 342 -11.54 -23.68 -4.48
CA SER A 342 -11.26 -24.37 -3.23
C SER A 342 -9.86 -24.08 -2.69
N LEU A 343 -9.63 -24.44 -1.41
CA LEU A 343 -8.29 -24.32 -0.81
C LEU A 343 -7.32 -25.37 -1.36
N GLU A 344 -7.83 -26.50 -1.84
CA GLU A 344 -7.06 -27.55 -2.52
C GLU A 344 -6.55 -27.07 -3.87
N GLU A 345 -7.38 -26.35 -4.63
CA GLU A 345 -6.97 -25.72 -5.89
C GLU A 345 -5.91 -24.65 -5.63
N LEU A 346 -6.14 -23.77 -4.64
CA LEU A 346 -5.15 -22.77 -4.22
C LEU A 346 -3.82 -23.42 -3.79
N ALA A 347 -3.88 -24.47 -2.96
CA ALA A 347 -2.67 -25.16 -2.50
C ALA A 347 -1.92 -25.83 -3.66
N SER A 348 -2.65 -26.38 -4.64
CA SER A 348 -2.07 -26.96 -5.86
C SER A 348 -1.37 -25.88 -6.69
N TYR A 349 -2.02 -24.73 -6.88
CA TYR A 349 -1.45 -23.56 -7.56
C TYR A 349 -0.17 -23.05 -6.87
N VAL A 350 -0.18 -22.95 -5.53
CA VAL A 350 1.00 -22.51 -4.76
C VAL A 350 2.17 -23.49 -4.94
N LYS A 351 1.92 -24.81 -4.95
CA LYS A 351 2.96 -25.83 -5.16
C LYS A 351 3.52 -25.81 -6.58
N SER A 352 2.68 -25.66 -7.59
CA SER A 352 3.13 -25.55 -8.99
C SER A 352 3.93 -24.28 -9.21
N LEU A 353 3.46 -23.13 -8.69
CA LEU A 353 4.19 -21.87 -8.74
C LEU A 353 5.53 -21.95 -8.00
N ALA A 354 5.60 -22.65 -6.87
CA ALA A 354 6.86 -22.90 -6.16
C ALA A 354 7.88 -23.68 -7.01
N SER A 355 7.42 -24.42 -8.01
CA SER A 355 8.24 -25.25 -8.89
C SER A 355 8.37 -24.66 -10.29
N ASP A 356 8.06 -23.37 -10.46
CA ASP A 356 8.19 -22.65 -11.72
C ASP A 356 8.93 -21.32 -11.46
N PRO A 357 10.24 -21.23 -11.78
CA PRO A 357 11.02 -20.03 -11.51
C PRO A 357 10.56 -18.84 -12.36
N VAL A 358 10.03 -19.07 -13.55
CA VAL A 358 9.59 -17.99 -14.45
C VAL A 358 8.28 -17.43 -13.94
N ALA A 359 7.27 -18.28 -13.70
CA ALA A 359 5.99 -17.83 -13.19
C ALA A 359 6.14 -17.18 -11.80
N TYR A 360 6.97 -17.73 -10.91
CA TYR A 360 7.22 -17.11 -9.61
C TYR A 360 7.91 -15.75 -9.74
N ALA A 361 8.91 -15.63 -10.62
CA ALA A 361 9.61 -14.37 -10.84
C ALA A 361 8.69 -13.26 -11.39
N GLU A 362 7.66 -13.62 -12.16
CA GLU A 362 6.69 -12.66 -12.69
C GLU A 362 5.95 -11.89 -11.59
N TYR A 363 5.70 -12.53 -10.42
CA TYR A 363 5.12 -11.86 -9.26
C TYR A 363 5.98 -10.75 -8.65
N HIS A 364 7.25 -10.67 -9.04
CA HIS A 364 8.19 -9.63 -8.63
C HIS A 364 8.48 -8.62 -9.74
N ALA A 365 7.95 -8.81 -10.96
CA ALA A 365 8.27 -8.00 -12.13
C ALA A 365 7.87 -6.53 -11.96
N TRP A 366 6.76 -6.25 -11.28
CA TRP A 366 6.28 -4.89 -10.99
C TRP A 366 7.37 -3.99 -10.36
N ARG A 367 8.26 -4.56 -9.55
CA ARG A 367 9.35 -3.84 -8.86
C ARG A 367 10.38 -3.26 -9.82
N ARG A 368 10.65 -3.96 -10.92
CA ARG A 368 11.72 -3.62 -11.88
C ARG A 368 11.17 -3.01 -13.16
N CYS A 369 9.95 -3.37 -13.53
CA CYS A 369 9.33 -2.96 -14.78
C CYS A 369 8.53 -1.66 -14.68
N GLY A 370 8.43 -1.03 -13.49
CA GLY A 370 7.74 0.25 -13.33
C GLY A 370 6.21 0.16 -13.51
N VAL A 371 5.64 -1.04 -13.35
CA VAL A 371 4.18 -1.27 -13.42
C VAL A 371 3.63 -1.23 -11.99
N MET A 372 3.52 -0.02 -11.44
CA MET A 372 3.14 0.17 -10.03
C MET A 372 1.64 0.45 -9.84
N ALA A 373 0.92 0.83 -10.90
CA ALA A 373 -0.50 1.20 -10.84
C ALA A 373 -0.79 2.16 -9.66
N ASN A 374 -1.88 1.90 -8.93
CA ASN A 374 -2.28 2.67 -7.76
C ASN A 374 -1.36 2.50 -6.54
N TYR A 375 -0.43 1.54 -6.54
CA TYR A 375 0.44 1.29 -5.38
C TYR A 375 1.30 2.50 -4.98
N VAL A 376 1.73 3.32 -5.95
CA VAL A 376 2.44 4.59 -5.67
C VAL A 376 1.56 5.51 -4.82
N LYS A 377 0.29 5.64 -5.20
CA LYS A 377 -0.71 6.42 -4.48
C LYS A 377 -1.01 5.80 -3.12
N THR A 378 -1.12 4.48 -3.03
CA THR A 378 -1.28 3.75 -1.76
C THR A 378 -0.14 4.07 -0.79
N ARG A 379 1.13 4.00 -1.24
CA ARG A 379 2.30 4.34 -0.43
C ARG A 379 2.31 5.81 -0.02
N ALA A 380 1.94 6.72 -0.93
CA ALA A 380 1.91 8.15 -0.65
C ALA A 380 0.75 8.56 0.31
N LEU A 381 -0.27 7.72 0.47
CA LEU A 381 -1.36 7.87 1.45
C LEU A 381 -1.12 7.06 2.73
N SER A 382 0.09 6.55 2.96
CA SER A 382 0.40 5.76 4.14
C SER A 382 0.61 6.60 5.41
N LEU A 383 0.88 5.90 6.51
CA LEU A 383 1.26 6.49 7.80
C LEU A 383 2.51 7.38 7.72
N ASP A 384 3.43 7.09 6.80
CA ASP A 384 4.68 7.84 6.63
C ASP A 384 4.48 9.31 6.29
N THR A 385 3.45 9.60 5.49
CA THR A 385 3.14 10.95 5.00
C THR A 385 2.00 11.61 5.78
N LEU A 386 1.41 10.87 6.73
CA LEU A 386 0.26 11.30 7.49
C LEU A 386 0.48 12.62 8.25
N PRO A 387 1.63 12.90 8.89
CA PRO A 387 1.85 14.17 9.57
C PRO A 387 1.57 15.39 8.67
N CYS A 388 2.16 15.42 7.47
CA CYS A 388 1.95 16.52 6.53
C CYS A 388 0.52 16.63 6.03
N ARG A 389 -0.10 15.51 5.68
CA ARG A 389 -1.49 15.48 5.19
C ARG A 389 -2.49 15.91 6.27
N LEU A 390 -2.24 15.53 7.52
CA LEU A 390 -3.02 16.00 8.65
C LEU A 390 -2.84 17.51 8.87
N CYS A 391 -1.60 17.99 8.88
CA CYS A 391 -1.33 19.43 9.05
C CYS A 391 -1.99 20.26 7.94
N GLU A 392 -2.00 19.77 6.70
CA GLU A 392 -2.72 20.40 5.60
C GLU A 392 -4.23 20.46 5.85
N ALA A 393 -4.83 19.36 6.33
CA ALA A 393 -6.26 19.31 6.70
C ALA A 393 -6.60 20.25 7.87
N VAL A 394 -5.74 20.32 8.89
CA VAL A 394 -5.85 21.26 10.01
C VAL A 394 -5.73 22.71 9.54
N SER A 395 -4.78 22.98 8.63
CA SER A 395 -4.56 24.31 8.05
C SER A 395 -5.81 24.81 7.32
N ARG A 396 -6.41 23.98 6.46
CA ARG A 396 -7.65 24.29 5.73
C ARG A 396 -8.84 24.57 6.66
N LYS A 397 -8.87 23.92 7.82
CA LYS A 397 -9.91 24.15 8.84
C LYS A 397 -9.65 25.39 9.71
N GLY A 398 -8.53 26.10 9.51
CA GLY A 398 -8.16 27.30 10.24
C GLY A 398 -7.51 27.04 11.60
N GLY A 399 -6.99 25.82 11.82
CA GLY A 399 -6.38 25.41 13.08
C GLY A 399 -7.32 25.59 14.27
N ARG A 400 -6.77 25.96 15.43
CA ARG A 400 -7.57 26.24 16.64
C ARG A 400 -8.59 27.39 16.49
N ASN A 401 -8.36 28.28 15.52
CA ASN A 401 -9.25 29.39 15.21
C ASN A 401 -10.38 28.99 14.23
N GLY A 402 -10.40 27.74 13.78
CA GLY A 402 -11.45 27.17 12.95
C GLY A 402 -12.82 27.21 13.63
N ARG A 403 -13.86 27.58 12.87
CA ARG A 403 -15.24 27.65 13.38
C ARG A 403 -15.69 26.30 13.92
N THR A 404 -16.37 26.30 15.06
CA THR A 404 -17.13 25.15 15.56
C THR A 404 -18.32 24.92 14.63
N LYS A 405 -18.54 23.67 14.19
CA LYS A 405 -19.75 23.29 13.44
C LYS A 405 -20.98 23.33 14.32
#